data_AF-A0A953JAI5-F1
#
_entry.id   AF-A0A953JAI5-F1
#
_cell.length_a   1.000
_cell.length_b   1.000
_cell.length_c   1.000
_cell.angle_alpha   90.00
_cell.angle_beta   90.00
_cell.angle_gamma   90.00
#
_symmetry.space_group_name_H-M   'P 1'
#
loop_
_entity.id
_entity.type
_entity.pdbx_description
1 polymer ?
#
loop_
_entity_poly.entity_id
_entity_poly.type
_entity_poly.pdbx_seq_one_letter_code
_entity_poly.pdbx_strand_id
1 'polypeptide(L)' 'MRATLNIPDDLIAEVQKATGEKSKTKAITIAMQEFVRQKKIKELLALRGKIQIEDVTKELDELETKEMEDNDTRWRAR' A
#
# COMPACT_ATOMS: atom_id res chain seq x y z
N MET A 1 -24.90 -2.79 -3.00
CA MET A 1 -25.84 -2.47 -4.10
C MET A 1 -26.11 -3.75 -4.89
N ARG A 2 -27.35 -4.02 -5.31
CA ARG A 2 -27.68 -5.16 -6.20
C ARG A 2 -27.90 -4.61 -7.61
N ALA A 3 -27.13 -5.10 -8.57
CA ALA A 3 -27.22 -4.71 -9.97
C ALA A 3 -27.31 -5.98 -10.82
N THR A 4 -28.09 -5.93 -11.90
CA THR A 4 -28.15 -7.00 -12.89
C THR A 4 -27.17 -6.64 -14.00
N LEU A 5 -26.11 -7.43 -14.16
CA LEU A 5 -25.09 -7.24 -15.18
C LEU A 5 -25.02 -8.50 -16.04
N ASN A 6 -24.91 -8.33 -17.36
CA ASN A 6 -24.68 -9.46 -18.25
C ASN A 6 -23.17 -9.65 -18.40
N ILE A 7 -22.65 -10.78 -17.90
CA ILE A 7 -21.22 -11.11 -17.89
C ILE A 7 -21.08 -12.51 -18.51
N PRO A 8 -20.10 -12.74 -19.39
CA PRO A 8 -19.81 -14.07 -19.91
C PRO A 8 -19.55 -15.06 -18.78
N ASP A 9 -20.17 -16.25 -18.83
CA ASP A 9 -19.97 -17.29 -17.81
C ASP A 9 -18.50 -17.78 -17.78
N ASP A 10 -17.80 -17.76 -18.91
CA ASP A 10 -16.38 -18.14 -18.99
C ASP A 10 -15.50 -17.23 -18.13
N LEU A 11 -15.75 -15.92 -18.16
CA LEU A 11 -15.02 -14.95 -17.34
C LEU A 11 -15.34 -15.13 -15.86
N ILE A 12 -16.58 -15.44 -15.51
CA ILE A 12 -16.93 -15.75 -14.11
C ILE A 12 -16.20 -17.02 -13.67
N ALA A 13 -16.14 -18.05 -14.51
CA ALA A 13 -15.44 -19.28 -14.20
C ALA A 13 -13.93 -19.05 -14.00
N GLU A 14 -13.30 -18.21 -14.83
CA GLU A 14 -11.89 -17.81 -14.65
C GLU A 14 -11.68 -17.05 -13.35
N VAL A 15 -12.53 -16.06 -13.06
CA VAL A 15 -12.42 -15.24 -11.84
C VAL A 15 -12.67 -16.11 -10.60
N GLN A 16 -13.59 -17.07 -10.64
CA GLN A 16 -13.81 -18.03 -9.55
C GLN A 16 -12.61 -18.97 -9.37
N LYS A 17 -11.99 -19.45 -10.45
CA LYS A 17 -10.75 -20.25 -10.37
C LYS A 17 -9.59 -19.43 -9.81
N ALA A 18 -9.43 -18.20 -10.27
CA ALA A 18 -8.36 -17.31 -9.83
C ALA A 18 -8.50 -16.88 -8.36
N THR A 19 -9.75 -16.68 -7.89
CA THR A 19 -10.03 -16.28 -6.50
C THR A 19 -10.25 -17.45 -5.54
N GLY A 20 -10.48 -18.66 -6.06
CA GLY A 20 -10.82 -19.85 -5.26
C GLY A 20 -12.21 -19.81 -4.60
N GLU A 21 -13.03 -18.81 -4.93
CA GLU A 21 -14.31 -18.55 -4.27
C GLU A 21 -15.49 -19.24 -4.97
N LYS A 22 -16.34 -19.91 -4.18
CA LYS A 22 -17.53 -20.61 -4.68
C LYS A 22 -18.68 -19.68 -5.06
N SER A 23 -18.66 -18.44 -4.56
CA SER A 23 -19.71 -17.45 -4.80
C SER A 23 -19.34 -16.49 -5.94
N LYS A 24 -20.18 -16.44 -6.98
CA LYS A 24 -20.03 -15.52 -8.13
C LYS A 24 -19.87 -14.06 -7.68
N THR A 25 -20.66 -13.62 -6.69
CA THR A 25 -20.64 -12.24 -6.18
C THR A 25 -19.34 -11.91 -5.45
N LYS A 26 -18.82 -12.83 -4.63
CA LYS A 26 -17.57 -12.62 -3.90
C LYS A 26 -16.38 -12.58 -4.84
N ALA A 27 -16.33 -13.50 -5.80
CA ALA A 27 -15.28 -13.56 -6.80
C ALA A 27 -15.17 -12.24 -7.60
N ILE A 28 -16.31 -11.68 -8.02
CA ILE A 28 -16.37 -10.38 -8.71
C ILE A 28 -15.91 -9.24 -7.80
N THR A 29 -16.34 -9.23 -6.53
CA THR A 29 -15.95 -8.18 -5.57
C THR A 29 -14.43 -8.15 -5.39
N ILE A 30 -13.80 -9.32 -5.21
CA ILE A 30 -12.35 -9.46 -5.06
C ILE A 30 -11.63 -8.98 -6.31
N ALA A 31 -12.10 -9.41 -7.50
CA ALA A 31 -11.50 -8.99 -8.77
C ALA A 31 -11.55 -7.46 -8.96
N MET A 32 -12.66 -6.81 -8.59
CA MET A 32 -12.77 -5.36 -8.64
C MET A 32 -11.85 -4.67 -7.64
N GLN A 33 -11.73 -5.18 -6.42
CA GLN A 33 -10.82 -4.65 -5.41
C GLN A 33 -9.36 -4.75 -5.88
N GLU A 34 -8.95 -5.90 -6.41
CA GLU A 34 -7.60 -6.09 -6.95
C GLU A 34 -7.33 -5.20 -8.16
N PHE A 35 -8.32 -5.02 -9.06
CA PHE A 35 -8.17 -4.10 -10.18
C PHE A 35 -7.90 -2.65 -9.73
N VAL A 36 -8.65 -2.17 -8.73
CA VAL A 36 -8.43 -0.84 -8.16
C VAL A 36 -7.05 -0.77 -7.48
N ARG A 37 -6.65 -1.82 -6.75
CA ARG A 37 -5.33 -1.89 -6.10
C ARG A 37 -4.19 -1.80 -7.12
N GLN A 38 -4.26 -2.57 -8.19
CA GLN A 38 -3.27 -2.54 -9.26
C GLN A 38 -3.21 -1.18 -9.95
N LYS A 39 -4.35 -0.52 -10.15
CA LYS A 39 -4.39 0.82 -10.74
C LYS A 39 -3.69 1.85 -9.84
N LYS A 40 -3.97 1.83 -8.54
CA LYS A 40 -3.28 2.70 -7.56
C LYS A 40 -1.78 2.46 -7.52
N ILE A 41 -1.35 1.20 -7.56
CA ILE A 41 0.08 0.84 -7.62
C ILE A 41 0.71 1.39 -8.90
N LYS A 42 0.05 1.27 -10.05
CA LYS A 42 0.53 1.85 -11.32
C LYS A 42 0.61 3.37 -11.26
N GLU A 43 -0.34 4.04 -10.62
CA GLU A 43 -0.31 5.49 -10.42
C GLU A 43 0.86 5.90 -9.52
N LEU A 44 1.10 5.19 -8.40
CA LEU A 44 2.27 5.40 -7.54
C LEU A 44 3.59 5.15 -8.27
N LEU A 45 3.66 4.10 -9.08
CA LEU A 45 4.82 3.80 -9.93
C LEU A 45 5.03 4.87 -11.01
N ALA A 46 3.97 5.44 -11.56
CA ALA A 46 4.05 6.54 -12.53
C ALA A 46 4.52 7.86 -11.88
N LEU A 47 4.32 8.02 -10.57
CA LEU A 47 4.86 9.12 -9.78
C LEU A 47 6.33 8.90 -9.39
N ARG A 48 6.83 7.67 -9.51
CA ARG A 48 8.25 7.33 -9.29
C ARG A 48 9.11 8.08 -10.32
N GLY A 49 9.92 9.01 -9.84
CA GLY A 49 10.76 9.89 -10.67
C GLY A 49 10.26 11.33 -10.81
N LYS A 50 9.02 11.63 -10.40
CA LYS A 50 8.53 13.02 -10.24
C LYS A 50 8.64 13.54 -8.81
N ILE A 51 8.65 12.63 -7.85
CA ILE A 51 8.77 12.95 -6.43
C ILE A 51 10.25 12.89 -6.08
N GLN A 52 10.86 14.05 -5.80
CA GLN A 52 12.12 14.10 -5.07
C GLN A 52 11.82 13.72 -3.63
N ILE A 53 12.38 12.59 -3.20
CA ILE A 53 12.39 12.19 -1.80
C ILE A 53 13.79 12.55 -1.32
N GLU A 54 13.90 13.58 -0.50
CA GLU A 54 15.16 13.95 0.14
C GLU A 54 15.47 12.93 1.23
N ASP A 55 16.69 12.40 1.21
CA ASP A 55 17.17 11.44 2.19
C ASP A 55 17.67 12.20 3.43
N VAL A 56 16.76 12.41 4.38
CA VAL A 56 17.01 13.09 5.65
C VAL A 56 17.52 12.15 6.75
N THR A 57 17.87 10.91 6.43
CA THR A 57 18.26 9.90 7.43
C THR A 57 19.48 10.35 8.25
N LYS A 58 20.49 10.94 7.62
CA LYS A 58 21.68 11.44 8.34
C LYS A 58 21.36 12.56 9.32
N GLU A 59 20.46 13.46 8.93
CA GLU A 59 20.07 14.62 9.75
C GLU A 59 19.28 14.16 10.98
N LEU A 60 18.44 13.12 10.82
CA LEU A 60 17.72 12.49 11.92
C LEU A 60 18.66 11.76 12.89
N ASP A 61 19.61 10.98 12.38
CA ASP A 61 20.60 10.26 13.22
C ASP A 61 21.45 11.23 14.07
N GLU A 62 21.84 12.37 13.48
CA GLU A 62 22.58 13.42 14.18
C GLU A 62 21.76 14.10 15.28
N LEU A 63 20.44 14.29 15.04
CA LEU A 63 19.53 14.85 16.04
C LEU A 63 19.34 13.88 17.22
N GLU A 64 19.14 12.59 16.94
CA GLU A 64 19.04 11.56 17.98
C GLU A 64 20.32 11.48 18.83
N THR A 65 21.49 11.54 18.18
CA THR A 65 22.79 11.50 18.88
C THR A 65 22.96 12.72 19.79
N LYS A 66 22.59 13.93 19.31
CA LYS A 66 22.62 15.14 20.13
C LYS A 66 21.67 15.09 21.32
N GLU A 67 20.46 14.56 21.14
CA GLU A 67 19.52 14.38 22.25
C GLU A 67 20.06 13.42 23.32
N MET A 68 20.75 12.36 22.90
CA MET A 68 21.41 11.43 23.83
C MET A 68 22.53 12.12 24.62
N GLU A 69 23.40 12.88 23.95
CA GLU A 69 24.50 13.62 24.57
C GLU A 69 24.00 14.67 25.58
N ASP A 70 22.94 15.40 25.23
CA ASP A 70 22.32 16.40 26.11
C ASP A 70 21.69 15.75 27.35
N ASN A 71 21.04 14.60 27.18
CA ASN A 71 20.42 13.87 28.29
C ASN A 71 21.46 13.29 29.25
N ASP A 72 22.54 12.73 28.71
CA ASP A 72 23.67 12.21 29.47
C ASP A 72 24.41 13.33 30.23
N THR A 73 24.59 14.49 29.60
CA THR A 73 25.16 15.68 30.25
C THR A 73 24.27 16.18 31.39
N ARG A 74 22.94 16.21 31.21
CA ARG A 74 21.99 16.55 32.28
C ARG A 74 22.04 15.56 33.45
N TRP A 75 22.20 14.27 33.17
CA TRP A 75 22.29 13.23 34.21
C TRP A 75 23.59 13.36 35.02
N ARG A 76 24.72 13.64 34.37
CA ARG A 76 26.01 13.82 35.05
C ARG A 76 26.13 15.11 35.87
N ALA A 77 25.32 16.13 35.54
CA ALA A 77 25.30 17.41 36.23
C ALA A 77 24.41 17.42 37.49
N ARG A 78 23.78 16.29 37.83
CA ARG A 78 22.85 16.12 38.96
C ARG A 78 23.47 15.27 40.06
#